data_AF-A0A932WV23-F1
#
_entry.id   AF-A0A932WV23-F1
#
_cell.length_a   1.000
_cell.length_b   1.000
_cell.length_c   1.000
_cell.angle_alpha   90.00
_cell.angle_beta   90.00
_cell.angle_gamma   90.00
#
_symmetry.space_group_name_H-M   'P 1'
#
loop_
_entity.id
_entity.type
_entity.pdbx_description
1 polymer ?
#
loop_
_entity_poly.entity_id
_entity_poly.type
_entity_poly.pdbx_seq_one_letter_code
_entity_poly.pdbx_strand_id
1 'polypeptide(L)'
;MYISKIVALFIAAVLSFAATAQTNNDYAINWKKVEAFEKKGLTKSALQEVVNIYTLANKSNNTSQQLKAAMYQIKYHNELDEDSRENNIFFVDTLIAKASAPAKNILQSMQAEMFWQYVQNNRWKFRNRTKLTEEKSKDISTWTPNSI
;
A
#
# COMPACT_ATOMS: atom_id res chain seq x y z
N MET A 1 -27.19 -45.39 21.19
CA MET A 1 -26.23 -45.55 20.07
C MET A 1 -26.23 -44.41 19.04
N TYR A 2 -26.89 -43.26 19.31
CA TYR A 2 -26.93 -42.10 18.38
C TYR A 2 -26.12 -40.90 18.88
N ILE A 3 -25.96 -40.75 20.20
CA ILE A 3 -25.24 -39.65 20.84
C ILE A 3 -23.74 -39.67 20.51
N SER A 4 -23.09 -40.86 20.48
CA SER A 4 -21.67 -40.95 20.12
C SER A 4 -21.41 -40.60 18.65
N LYS A 5 -22.38 -40.84 17.76
CA LYS A 5 -22.28 -40.47 16.33
C LYS A 5 -22.43 -38.96 16.13
N ILE A 6 -23.30 -38.29 16.90
CA ILE A 6 -23.49 -36.84 16.86
C ILE A 6 -22.25 -36.11 17.41
N VAL A 7 -21.67 -36.59 18.51
CA VAL A 7 -20.44 -36.02 19.08
C VAL A 7 -19.26 -36.17 18.12
N ALA A 8 -19.12 -37.33 17.45
CA ALA A 8 -18.08 -37.53 16.44
C ALA A 8 -18.23 -36.58 15.23
N LEU A 9 -19.47 -36.30 14.81
CA LEU A 9 -19.77 -35.40 13.68
C LEU A 9 -19.48 -33.93 14.04
N PHE A 10 -19.72 -33.54 15.29
CA PHE A 10 -19.38 -32.20 15.79
C PHE A 10 -17.85 -32.01 15.90
N ILE A 11 -17.11 -33.02 16.37
CA ILE A 11 -15.65 -32.98 16.45
C ILE A 11 -15.01 -32.90 15.06
N ALA A 12 -15.55 -33.64 14.07
CA ALA A 12 -15.07 -33.58 12.69
C ALA A 12 -15.30 -32.20 12.02
N ALA A 13 -16.40 -31.52 12.36
CA ALA A 13 -16.69 -30.17 11.88
C ALA A 13 -15.72 -29.13 12.48
N VAL A 14 -15.37 -29.26 13.77
CA VAL A 14 -14.41 -28.36 14.43
C VAL A 14 -12.98 -28.54 13.89
N LEU A 15 -12.57 -29.78 13.58
CA LEU A 15 -11.25 -30.06 12.99
C LEU A 15 -11.12 -29.52 11.55
N SER A 16 -12.23 -29.51 10.80
CA SER A 16 -12.26 -28.97 9.42
C SER A 16 -12.15 -27.45 9.39
N PHE A 17 -12.63 -26.74 10.43
CA PHE A 17 -12.50 -25.28 10.55
C PHE A 17 -11.08 -24.85 10.99
N ALA A 18 -10.35 -25.71 11.70
CA ALA A 18 -8.95 -25.45 12.07
C ALA A 18 -7.97 -25.64 10.90
N ALA A 19 -8.35 -26.42 9.87
CA ALA A 19 -7.49 -26.74 8.73
C ALA A 19 -7.33 -25.61 7.70
N THR A 20 -8.11 -24.52 7.80
CA THR A 20 -8.03 -23.39 6.85
C THR A 20 -7.17 -22.21 7.35
N ALA A 21 -6.43 -22.36 8.46
CA ALA A 21 -5.71 -21.26 9.10
C ALA A 21 -4.27 -21.03 8.59
N GLN A 22 -3.72 -21.87 7.72
CA GLN A 22 -2.33 -21.73 7.24
C GLN A 22 -2.22 -21.83 5.72
N THR A 23 -2.59 -20.76 5.02
CA THR A 23 -1.92 -20.45 3.75
C THR A 23 -0.52 -19.95 4.09
N ASN A 24 0.49 -20.81 4.03
CA ASN A 24 1.90 -20.45 4.09
C ASN A 24 2.30 -19.65 2.83
N ASN A 25 1.78 -18.43 2.68
CA ASN A 25 2.44 -17.40 1.89
C ASN A 25 3.55 -16.88 2.79
N ASP A 26 4.74 -17.48 2.71
CA ASP A 26 5.85 -17.15 3.60
C ASP A 26 6.46 -15.78 3.24
N TYR A 27 5.72 -14.73 3.57
CA TYR A 27 6.14 -13.34 3.44
C TYR A 27 7.46 -13.09 4.16
N ALA A 28 7.83 -13.90 5.18
CA ALA A 28 9.08 -13.73 5.89
C ALA A 28 10.29 -13.98 4.97
N ILE A 29 10.19 -14.94 4.04
CA ILE A 29 11.23 -15.15 3.02
C ILE A 29 11.35 -13.93 2.11
N ASN A 30 10.23 -13.38 1.63
CA ASN A 30 10.25 -12.20 0.77
C ASN A 30 10.81 -10.98 1.51
N TRP A 31 10.39 -10.73 2.76
CA TRP A 31 10.90 -9.62 3.56
C TRP A 31 12.39 -9.77 3.89
N LYS A 32 12.89 -11.00 4.09
CA LYS A 32 14.34 -11.25 4.21
C LYS A 32 15.10 -10.89 2.92
N LYS A 33 14.52 -11.15 1.74
CA LYS A 33 15.11 -10.71 0.47
C LYS A 33 15.12 -9.19 0.34
N VAL A 34 14.02 -8.53 0.70
CA VAL A 34 13.93 -7.07 0.74
C VAL A 34 15.05 -6.49 1.63
N GLU A 35 15.17 -6.99 2.86
CA GLU A 35 16.22 -6.57 3.80
C GLU A 35 17.63 -6.82 3.25
N ALA A 36 17.86 -7.96 2.58
CA ALA A 36 19.13 -8.26 1.95
C ALA A 36 19.46 -7.30 0.79
N PHE A 37 18.46 -6.85 0.02
CA PHE A 37 18.64 -5.83 -1.01
C PHE A 37 18.90 -4.45 -0.39
N GLU A 38 18.18 -4.06 0.66
CA GLU A 38 18.40 -2.81 1.40
C GLU A 38 19.82 -2.73 1.95
N LYS A 39 20.31 -3.79 2.61
CA LYS A 39 21.68 -3.86 3.13
C LYS A 39 22.76 -3.70 2.06
N LYS A 40 22.44 -4.01 0.80
CA LYS A 40 23.34 -3.87 -0.35
C LYS A 40 23.14 -2.55 -1.10
N GLY A 41 22.22 -1.68 -0.66
CA GLY A 41 21.86 -0.45 -1.38
C GLY A 41 21.14 -0.71 -2.71
N LEU A 42 20.58 -1.90 -2.92
CA LEU A 42 19.91 -2.30 -4.15
C LEU A 42 18.42 -1.91 -4.11
N THR A 43 18.13 -0.61 -3.97
CA THR A 43 16.78 -0.08 -3.79
C THR A 43 15.81 -0.51 -4.90
N LYS A 44 16.26 -0.56 -6.17
CA LYS A 44 15.41 -1.05 -7.29
C LYS A 44 15.02 -2.53 -7.13
N SER A 45 15.94 -3.37 -6.68
CA SER A 45 15.66 -4.80 -6.45
C SER A 45 14.77 -4.98 -5.22
N ALA A 46 14.98 -4.19 -4.16
CA ALA A 46 14.11 -4.17 -2.99
C ALA A 46 12.67 -3.77 -3.39
N LEU A 47 12.51 -2.72 -4.21
CA LEU A 47 11.22 -2.30 -4.74
C LEU A 47 10.53 -3.42 -5.53
N GLN A 48 11.25 -4.10 -6.42
CA GLN A 48 10.68 -5.20 -7.20
C GLN A 48 10.15 -6.34 -6.33
N GLU A 49 10.89 -6.72 -5.28
CA GLU A 49 10.43 -7.74 -4.33
C GLU A 49 9.22 -7.26 -3.52
N VAL A 50 9.16 -5.98 -3.13
CA VAL A 50 7.99 -5.43 -2.44
C VAL A 50 6.75 -5.38 -3.33
N VAL A 51 6.89 -5.08 -4.63
CA VAL A 51 5.78 -5.16 -5.60
C VAL A 51 5.24 -6.60 -5.69
N ASN A 52 6.14 -7.60 -5.64
CA ASN A 52 5.75 -9.01 -5.58
C ASN A 52 4.98 -9.32 -4.29
N ILE A 53 5.47 -8.89 -3.13
CA ILE A 53 4.77 -9.02 -1.84
C ILE A 53 3.37 -8.40 -1.90
N TYR A 54 3.24 -7.19 -2.45
CA TYR A 54 1.95 -6.51 -2.59
C TYR A 54 0.97 -7.30 -3.45
N THR A 55 1.45 -7.85 -4.56
CA THR A 55 0.64 -8.67 -5.47
C THR A 55 0.15 -9.95 -4.78
N LEU A 56 1.03 -10.63 -4.02
CA LEU A 56 0.66 -11.80 -3.22
C LEU A 56 -0.35 -11.44 -2.13
N ALA A 57 -0.14 -10.31 -1.44
CA ALA A 57 -1.03 -9.82 -0.39
C ALA A 57 -2.43 -9.50 -0.91
N ASN A 58 -2.54 -8.90 -2.09
CA ASN A 58 -3.83 -8.68 -2.74
C ASN A 58 -4.53 -10.00 -3.08
N LYS A 59 -3.81 -10.99 -3.62
CA LYS A 59 -4.38 -12.29 -3.96
C LYS A 59 -4.86 -13.06 -2.73
N SER A 60 -4.16 -12.93 -1.60
CA SER A 60 -4.52 -13.61 -0.36
C SER A 60 -5.39 -12.76 0.57
N ASN A 61 -5.88 -11.60 0.13
CA ASN A 61 -6.62 -10.63 0.95
C ASN A 61 -5.94 -10.32 2.30
N ASN A 62 -4.61 -10.26 2.33
CA ASN A 62 -3.84 -9.94 3.53
C ASN A 62 -3.61 -8.43 3.62
N THR A 63 -4.57 -7.73 4.22
CA THR A 63 -4.56 -6.27 4.42
C THR A 63 -3.27 -5.77 5.08
N SER A 64 -2.74 -6.49 6.07
CA SER A 64 -1.53 -6.08 6.81
C SER A 64 -0.30 -6.06 5.90
N GLN A 65 -0.09 -7.13 5.14
CA GLN A 65 1.03 -7.22 4.19
C GLN A 65 0.85 -6.28 3.00
N GLN A 66 -0.40 -6.07 2.56
CA GLN A 66 -0.73 -5.14 1.50
C GLN A 66 -0.33 -3.70 1.89
N LEU A 67 -0.72 -3.24 3.07
CA LEU A 67 -0.39 -1.90 3.55
C LEU A 67 1.11 -1.75 3.81
N LYS A 68 1.75 -2.75 4.43
CA LYS A 68 3.19 -2.74 4.64
C LYS A 68 3.95 -2.62 3.31
N ALA A 69 3.56 -3.41 2.31
CA ALA A 69 4.19 -3.35 0.99
C ALA A 69 3.88 -2.06 0.22
N ALA A 70 2.69 -1.46 0.41
CA ALA A 70 2.38 -0.14 -0.13
C ALA A 70 3.31 0.94 0.45
N MET A 71 3.49 0.96 1.76
CA MET A 71 4.39 1.91 2.44
C MET A 71 5.84 1.78 1.97
N TYR A 72 6.32 0.55 1.80
CA TYR A 72 7.67 0.30 1.30
C TYR A 72 7.84 0.69 -0.18
N GLN A 73 6.81 0.51 -1.02
CA GLN A 73 6.86 1.03 -2.39
C GLN A 73 7.01 2.56 -2.39
N ILE A 74 6.20 3.27 -1.60
CA ILE A 74 6.29 4.73 -1.45
C ILE A 74 7.70 5.14 -0.96
N LYS A 75 8.22 4.44 0.05
CA LYS A 75 9.59 4.66 0.58
C LYS A 75 10.64 4.55 -0.53
N TYR A 76 10.64 3.47 -1.31
CA TYR A 76 11.66 3.27 -2.34
C TYR A 76 11.49 4.19 -3.53
N HIS A 77 10.26 4.57 -3.88
CA HIS A 77 10.06 5.64 -4.85
C HIS A 77 10.71 6.94 -4.36
N ASN A 78 10.57 7.28 -3.07
CA ASN A 78 11.22 8.45 -2.47
C ASN A 78 12.77 8.40 -2.53
N GLU A 79 13.36 7.21 -2.49
CA GLU A 79 14.82 7.03 -2.55
C GLU A 79 15.37 7.04 -3.99
N LEU A 80 14.54 6.72 -4.99
CA LEU A 80 15.00 6.52 -6.37
C LEU A 80 14.88 7.76 -7.26
N ASP A 81 14.04 8.73 -6.88
CA ASP A 81 13.73 9.90 -7.71
C ASP A 81 13.56 11.14 -6.81
N GLU A 82 14.06 12.29 -7.26
CA GLU A 82 13.97 13.57 -6.53
C GLU A 82 12.53 14.14 -6.57
N ASP A 83 11.82 13.94 -7.68
CA ASP A 83 10.41 14.38 -7.87
C ASP A 83 9.39 13.33 -7.38
N SER A 84 9.88 12.27 -6.76
CA SER A 84 9.11 11.15 -6.23
C SER A 84 8.04 11.55 -5.23
N ARG A 85 8.22 12.65 -4.49
CA ARG A 85 7.28 13.05 -3.43
C ARG A 85 5.93 13.45 -4.02
N GLU A 86 5.94 14.25 -5.07
CA GLU A 86 4.76 14.64 -5.83
C GLU A 86 4.21 13.46 -6.63
N ASN A 87 5.07 12.71 -7.31
CA ASN A 87 4.67 11.55 -8.10
C ASN A 87 4.03 10.45 -7.24
N ASN A 88 4.48 10.31 -5.99
CA ASN A 88 3.95 9.31 -5.07
C ASN A 88 2.48 9.56 -4.72
N ILE A 89 2.03 10.82 -4.68
CA ILE A 89 0.61 11.16 -4.43
C ILE A 89 -0.29 10.47 -5.47
N PHE A 90 0.10 10.53 -6.74
CA PHE A 90 -0.62 9.90 -7.85
C PHE A 90 -0.32 8.40 -7.97
N PHE A 91 0.84 7.94 -7.52
CA PHE A 91 1.13 6.51 -7.42
C PHE A 91 0.16 5.82 -6.46
N VAL A 92 -0.21 6.46 -5.34
CA VAL A 92 -1.17 5.88 -4.38
C VAL A 92 -2.53 5.60 -5.04
N ASP A 93 -2.95 6.36 -6.06
CA ASP A 93 -4.18 6.05 -6.83
C ASP A 93 -4.15 4.64 -7.43
N THR A 94 -2.97 4.21 -7.90
CA THR A 94 -2.78 2.87 -8.48
C THR A 94 -2.93 1.76 -7.44
N LEU A 95 -2.60 2.06 -6.18
CA LEU A 95 -2.75 1.14 -5.05
C LEU A 95 -4.21 1.13 -4.55
N ILE A 96 -4.84 2.29 -4.44
CA ILE A 96 -6.26 2.47 -4.06
C ILE A 96 -7.16 1.72 -5.04
N ALA A 97 -6.89 1.80 -6.35
CA ALA A 97 -7.67 1.10 -7.37
C ALA A 97 -7.64 -0.44 -7.24
N LYS A 98 -6.58 -0.98 -6.63
CA LYS A 98 -6.38 -2.43 -6.41
C LYS A 98 -6.78 -2.89 -5.01
N ALA A 99 -7.17 -1.97 -4.13
CA ALA A 99 -7.46 -2.26 -2.73
C ALA A 99 -8.96 -2.27 -2.45
N SER A 100 -9.39 -3.19 -1.58
CA SER A 100 -10.70 -3.20 -0.96
C SER A 100 -10.63 -2.64 0.47
N ALA A 101 -11.78 -2.33 1.06
CA ALA A 101 -11.83 -1.95 2.47
C ALA A 101 -11.38 -3.15 3.35
N PRO A 102 -10.59 -2.91 4.41
CA PRO A 102 -10.22 -1.61 4.97
C PRO A 102 -8.93 -0.98 4.40
N ALA A 103 -8.13 -1.72 3.64
CA ALA A 103 -6.86 -1.21 3.10
C ALA A 103 -7.05 0.05 2.24
N LYS A 104 -8.11 0.07 1.42
CA LYS A 104 -8.46 1.23 0.58
C LYS A 104 -8.61 2.52 1.40
N ASN A 105 -9.32 2.46 2.52
CA ASN A 105 -9.59 3.63 3.36
C ASN A 105 -8.29 4.17 3.98
N ILE A 106 -7.40 3.26 4.38
CA ILE A 106 -6.11 3.63 4.95
C ILE A 106 -5.22 4.26 3.87
N LEU A 107 -5.18 3.70 2.66
CA LEU A 107 -4.44 4.28 1.54
C LEU A 107 -4.96 5.67 1.15
N GLN A 108 -6.28 5.88 1.17
CA GLN A 108 -6.89 7.20 0.95
C GLN A 108 -6.49 8.21 2.04
N SER A 109 -6.47 7.78 3.31
CA SER A 109 -5.99 8.62 4.41
C SER A 109 -4.51 8.99 4.25
N MET A 110 -3.67 8.02 3.86
CA MET A 110 -2.25 8.28 3.55
C MET A 110 -2.09 9.27 2.40
N GLN A 111 -2.89 9.12 1.32
CA GLN A 111 -2.85 10.04 0.19
C GLN A 111 -3.26 11.46 0.60
N ALA A 112 -4.31 11.60 1.42
CA ALA A 112 -4.76 12.89 1.94
C ALA A 112 -3.67 13.58 2.78
N GLU A 113 -2.96 12.81 3.62
CA GLU A 113 -1.81 13.31 4.38
C GLU A 113 -0.69 13.79 3.44
N MET A 114 -0.40 13.06 2.36
CA MET A 114 0.62 13.47 1.39
C MET A 114 0.25 14.77 0.66
N PHE A 115 -1.04 14.94 0.29
CA PHE A 115 -1.54 16.22 -0.23
C PHE A 115 -1.39 17.34 0.79
N TRP A 116 -1.76 17.09 2.04
CA TRP A 116 -1.63 18.09 3.11
C TRP A 116 -0.18 18.53 3.29
N GLN A 117 0.77 17.58 3.33
CA GLN A 117 2.20 17.86 3.42
C GLN A 117 2.70 18.67 2.22
N TYR A 118 2.24 18.35 1.00
CA TYR A 118 2.57 19.12 -0.19
C TYR A 118 2.13 20.59 -0.07
N VAL A 119 0.89 20.83 0.38
CA VAL A 119 0.37 22.18 0.61
C VAL A 119 1.19 22.92 1.66
N GLN A 120 1.49 22.27 2.79
CA GLN A 120 2.26 22.91 3.86
C GLN A 120 3.67 23.30 3.39
N ASN A 121 4.35 22.41 2.66
CA ASN A 121 5.70 22.65 2.16
C ASN A 121 5.74 23.74 1.07
N ASN A 122 4.65 23.90 0.31
CA ASN A 122 4.56 24.87 -0.79
C ASN A 122 3.67 26.07 -0.46
N ARG A 123 3.33 26.30 0.81
CA ARG A 123 2.35 27.30 1.25
C ARG A 123 2.63 28.72 0.72
N TRP A 124 3.90 29.10 0.62
CA TRP A 124 4.31 30.39 0.08
C TRP A 124 4.07 30.49 -1.44
N LYS A 125 4.26 29.40 -2.19
CA LYS A 125 3.95 29.34 -3.63
C LYS A 125 2.46 29.49 -3.84
N PHE A 126 1.64 28.80 -3.04
CA PHE A 126 0.18 28.89 -3.13
C PHE A 126 -0.37 30.30 -2.88
N ARG A 127 0.26 31.08 -1.98
CA ARG A 127 -0.12 32.47 -1.72
C ARG A 127 0.21 33.43 -2.85
N ASN A 128 1.23 33.13 -3.64
CA ASN A 128 1.73 33.99 -4.71
C ASN A 128 1.33 33.51 -6.11
N ARG A 129 0.59 32.41 -6.24
CA ARG A 129 0.10 31.91 -7.54
C ARG A 129 -1.09 32.73 -8.02
N THR A 130 -0.96 33.32 -9.19
CA THR A 130 -2.10 33.79 -9.98
C THR A 130 -2.76 32.60 -10.68
N LYS A 131 -4.08 32.68 -10.93
CA LYS A 131 -4.85 31.61 -11.54
C LYS A 131 -4.28 31.29 -12.94
N LEU A 132 -3.76 30.07 -13.12
CA LEU A 132 -3.30 29.62 -14.44
C LEU A 132 -4.53 29.38 -15.34
N THR A 133 -4.36 29.61 -16.65
CA THR A 133 -5.43 29.45 -17.64
C THR A 133 -5.79 27.97 -17.88
N GLU A 134 -4.85 27.05 -17.59
CA GLU A 134 -5.03 25.61 -17.68
C GLU A 134 -4.41 24.91 -16.46
N GLU A 135 -5.23 24.18 -15.70
CA GLU A 135 -4.77 23.30 -14.60
C GLU A 135 -4.52 21.89 -15.16
N LYS A 136 -3.32 21.33 -14.93
CA LYS A 136 -2.99 19.97 -15.33
C LYS A 136 -3.29 18.99 -14.19
N SER A 137 -4.23 18.07 -14.41
CA SER A 137 -4.73 17.14 -13.38
C SER A 137 -3.67 16.19 -12.80
N LYS A 138 -2.51 15.98 -13.44
CA LYS A 138 -1.42 15.13 -12.90
C LYS A 138 -0.18 15.91 -12.47
N ASP A 139 -0.28 17.24 -12.43
CA ASP A 139 0.80 18.11 -12.00
C ASP A 139 0.28 19.09 -10.94
N ILE A 140 0.43 18.68 -9.67
CA ILE A 140 0.02 19.47 -8.51
C ILE A 140 0.76 20.80 -8.39
N SER A 141 1.85 21.01 -9.14
CA SER A 141 2.52 22.31 -9.22
C SER A 141 1.70 23.35 -10.01
N THR A 142 0.72 22.92 -10.81
CA THR A 142 -0.19 23.81 -11.55
C THR A 142 -1.47 24.12 -10.80
N TRP A 143 -1.73 23.42 -9.68
CA TRP A 143 -2.99 23.52 -8.96
C TRP A 143 -3.09 24.85 -8.20
N THR A 144 -4.31 25.39 -8.18
CA THR A 144 -4.65 26.59 -7.41
C THR A 144 -5.09 26.20 -6.00
N PRO A 145 -5.11 27.14 -5.03
CA PRO A 145 -5.55 26.82 -3.66
C PRO A 145 -6.96 26.23 -3.55
N ASN A 146 -7.80 26.40 -4.56
CA ASN A 146 -9.18 25.90 -4.60
C ASN A 146 -9.31 24.52 -5.27
N SER A 147 -8.23 23.98 -5.84
CA SER A 147 -8.23 22.72 -6.60
C SER A 147 -7.53 21.56 -5.89
N ILE A 148 -6.99 21.79 -4.68
CA ILE A 148 -6.47 20.76 -3.76
C ILE A 148 -7.56 20.30 -2.80
#